data_AF-A0A9D6NGP7-F1
#
_entry.id   AF-A0A9D6NGP7-F1
#
_cell.length_a   1.000
_cell.length_b   1.000
_cell.length_c   1.000
_cell.angle_alpha   90.00
_cell.angle_beta   90.00
_cell.angle_gamma   90.00
#
_symmetry.space_group_name_H-M   'P 1'
#
loop_
_entity.id
_entity.type
_entity.pdbx_description
1 polymer ?
#
loop_
_entity_poly.entity_id
_entity_poly.type
_entity_poly.pdbx_seq_one_letter_code
_entity_poly.pdbx_strand_id
1 'polypeptide(L)'
;MDSIRRFFTLEEDSFASDPPDSASLEPPPKETSAPPRPSSRGTLISLPTPRKEEIVVLEPSSFTDAREIAETLKLKKSILLNMRKTDKELARRIVDFLSGISYAIDGHSQKVADQIYLFTPGHIEILIPNAEGMGQGAGQKDDVIPAVDAI
;
A
#
# COMPACT_ATOMS: atom_id res chain seq x y z
N MET A 1 41.73 2.82 11.34
CA MET A 1 41.38 3.11 12.73
C MET A 1 40.00 3.72 12.74
N ASP A 2 38.99 2.89 12.96
CA ASP A 2 38.53 2.49 14.29
C ASP A 2 37.33 3.38 14.66
N SER A 3 36.13 2.81 14.62
CA SER A 3 35.55 2.06 15.74
C SER A 3 34.73 3.05 16.59
N ILE A 4 33.40 2.93 16.55
CA ILE A 4 32.65 2.25 17.61
C ILE A 4 32.74 3.06 18.92
N ARG A 5 31.68 3.66 19.45
CA ARG A 5 30.65 3.03 20.28
C ARG A 5 29.75 4.20 20.74
N ARG A 6 28.43 4.13 20.57
CA ARG A 6 27.51 3.74 21.67
C ARG A 6 27.80 4.43 23.01
N PHE A 7 26.93 5.37 23.38
CA PHE A 7 26.58 5.74 24.77
C PHE A 7 25.22 6.46 24.65
N PHE A 8 24.04 5.83 24.71
CA PHE A 8 23.37 5.26 25.89
C PHE A 8 23.90 5.78 27.24
N THR A 9 22.94 6.32 28.02
CA THR A 9 22.93 6.42 29.49
C THR A 9 23.88 7.50 30.06
N LEU A 10 23.54 8.38 31.01
CA LEU A 10 22.81 8.29 32.29
C LEU A 10 22.40 9.74 32.68
N GLU A 11 21.20 9.95 33.23
CA GLU A 11 20.97 10.25 34.67
C GLU A 11 21.68 11.52 35.23
N GLU A 12 20.83 12.37 35.80
CA GLU A 12 20.99 13.23 36.99
C GLU A 12 21.98 14.42 37.07
N ASP A 13 21.39 15.47 37.65
CA ASP A 13 21.93 16.53 38.52
C ASP A 13 22.55 17.84 38.00
N SER A 14 21.80 18.92 38.31
CA SER A 14 22.18 20.24 38.84
C SER A 14 23.43 20.97 38.30
N PHE A 15 23.25 22.23 37.85
CA PHE A 15 23.90 23.43 38.42
C PHE A 15 23.46 24.73 37.71
N ALA A 16 22.77 25.59 38.49
CA ALA A 16 22.77 27.06 38.59
C ALA A 16 23.12 28.03 37.40
N SER A 17 22.23 29.04 37.20
CA SER A 17 22.40 30.52 36.99
C SER A 17 23.45 31.04 35.97
N ASP A 18 23.20 32.00 35.07
CA ASP A 18 22.38 33.24 35.10
C ASP A 18 22.05 33.74 33.66
N PRO A 19 21.04 34.62 33.48
CA PRO A 19 20.72 35.25 32.19
C PRO A 19 21.44 36.59 31.98
N PRO A 20 21.98 36.91 30.79
CA PRO A 20 22.43 38.26 30.51
C PRO A 20 21.33 39.11 29.85
N ASP A 21 20.86 40.04 30.69
CA ASP A 21 20.81 41.48 30.47
C ASP A 21 19.82 42.11 29.46
N SER A 22 19.11 43.08 30.02
CA SER A 22 18.14 43.96 29.38
C SER A 22 18.83 44.99 28.49
N ALA A 23 18.33 45.17 27.28
CA ALA A 23 18.55 46.40 26.52
C ALA A 23 17.20 47.05 26.18
N SER A 24 17.10 48.32 26.57
CA SER A 24 15.95 49.22 26.56
C SER A 24 15.13 49.30 25.26
N LEU A 25 13.81 49.24 25.46
CA LEU A 25 12.75 50.19 25.06
C LEU A 25 13.05 51.22 23.93
N GLU A 26 12.31 51.11 22.82
CA GLU A 26 11.69 52.25 22.12
C GLU A 26 10.23 51.90 21.69
N PRO A 27 9.22 52.77 21.96
CA PRO A 27 7.80 52.58 21.63
C PRO A 27 7.38 53.15 20.24
N PRO A 28 6.13 52.93 19.76
CA PRO A 28 5.78 52.77 18.34
C PRO A 28 5.18 54.01 17.66
N PRO A 29 4.89 53.97 16.34
CA PRO A 29 3.73 54.68 15.84
C PRO A 29 2.82 53.89 14.86
N LYS A 30 1.58 53.75 15.32
CA LYS A 30 0.29 53.99 14.63
C LYS A 30 -0.11 53.14 13.43
N GLU A 31 -1.09 52.28 13.72
CA GLU A 31 -2.15 51.79 12.85
C GLU A 31 -2.59 52.84 11.81
N THR A 32 -2.48 52.46 10.53
CA THR A 32 -3.39 52.97 9.49
C THR A 32 -4.39 51.88 9.20
N SER A 33 -5.62 52.14 9.64
CA SER A 33 -6.82 51.35 9.37
C SER A 33 -7.07 51.24 7.87
N ALA A 34 -6.90 50.04 7.31
CA ALA A 34 -7.51 49.68 6.02
C ALA A 34 -8.92 49.11 6.29
N PRO A 35 -9.96 49.55 5.59
CA PRO A 35 -11.33 49.09 5.86
C PRO A 35 -11.50 47.61 5.49
N PRO A 36 -12.22 46.81 6.30
CA PRO A 36 -12.52 45.43 5.94
C PRO A 36 -13.50 45.44 4.77
N ARG A 37 -13.01 45.08 3.58
CA ARG A 37 -13.89 44.75 2.46
C ARG A 37 -14.72 43.52 2.87
N PRO A 38 -16.04 43.49 2.60
CA PRO A 38 -16.85 42.32 2.89
C PRO A 38 -16.37 41.18 1.98
N SER A 39 -15.53 40.30 2.52
CA SER A 39 -15.19 39.06 1.85
C SER A 39 -16.46 38.22 1.83
N SER A 40 -17.02 38.06 0.63
CA SER A 40 -17.97 36.99 0.35
C SER A 40 -17.33 35.70 0.84
N ARG A 41 -17.76 35.22 2.01
CA ARG A 41 -17.42 33.90 2.53
C ARG A 41 -18.11 32.88 1.63
N GLY A 42 -17.56 32.69 0.44
CA GLY A 42 -17.72 31.46 -0.30
C GLY A 42 -17.08 30.39 0.54
N THR A 43 -17.87 29.46 1.04
CA THR A 43 -17.38 28.25 1.70
C THR A 43 -16.42 27.58 0.73
N LEU A 44 -15.12 27.68 1.01
CA LEU A 44 -14.10 26.89 0.31
C LEU A 44 -14.34 25.44 0.70
N ILE A 45 -15.11 24.73 -0.11
CA ILE A 45 -15.26 23.29 0.00
C ILE A 45 -13.98 22.71 -0.59
N SER A 46 -13.12 22.15 0.26
CA SER A 46 -11.97 21.38 -0.19
C SER A 46 -12.50 20.18 -0.96
N LEU A 47 -12.42 20.21 -2.29
CA LEU A 47 -12.74 19.04 -3.10
C LEU A 47 -11.73 17.94 -2.72
N PRO A 48 -12.20 16.75 -2.29
CA PRO A 48 -11.29 15.66 -2.01
C PRO A 48 -10.52 15.33 -3.29
N THR A 49 -9.20 15.54 -3.25
CA THR A 49 -8.31 15.16 -4.35
C THR A 49 -8.50 13.67 -4.61
N PRO A 50 -8.82 13.24 -5.84
CA PRO A 50 -8.95 11.82 -6.14
C PRO A 50 -7.62 11.13 -5.79
N ARG A 51 -7.70 10.07 -4.99
CA ARG A 51 -6.52 9.28 -4.63
C ARG A 51 -5.99 8.67 -5.93
N LYS A 52 -4.75 9.02 -6.28
CA LYS A 52 -4.07 8.40 -7.42
C LYS A 52 -3.67 6.98 -7.02
N GLU A 53 -4.28 6.00 -7.66
CA GLU A 53 -3.86 4.61 -7.53
C GLU A 53 -2.60 4.41 -8.38
N GLU A 54 -1.53 3.96 -7.74
CA GLU A 54 -0.25 3.71 -8.39
C GLU A 54 -0.03 2.21 -8.52
N ILE A 55 0.39 1.80 -9.72
CA ILE A 55 0.81 0.42 -9.99
C ILE A 55 2.32 0.41 -10.10
N VAL A 56 2.97 -0.42 -9.30
CA VAL A 56 4.43 -0.58 -9.30
C VAL A 56 4.78 -1.84 -10.07
N VAL A 57 5.71 -1.74 -11.02
CA VAL A 57 6.23 -2.90 -11.75
C VAL A 57 7.55 -3.34 -11.15
N LEU A 58 7.66 -4.62 -10.78
CA LEU A 58 8.84 -5.19 -10.13
C LEU A 58 9.30 -6.47 -10.85
N GLU A 59 10.62 -6.66 -10.94
CA GLU A 59 11.24 -7.87 -11.50
C GLU A 59 11.94 -8.65 -10.38
N PRO A 60 11.25 -9.55 -9.65
CA PRO A 60 11.88 -10.27 -8.56
C PRO A 60 12.87 -11.30 -9.08
N SER A 61 14.08 -11.28 -8.54
CA SER A 61 15.18 -12.21 -8.86
C SER A 61 15.46 -13.19 -7.72
N SER A 62 14.98 -12.87 -6.51
CA SER A 62 15.19 -13.64 -5.29
C SER A 62 13.91 -13.76 -4.47
N PHE A 63 13.90 -14.72 -3.53
CA PHE A 63 12.79 -14.83 -2.57
C PHE A 63 12.75 -13.66 -1.56
N THR A 64 13.89 -12.99 -1.34
CA THR A 64 13.96 -11.81 -0.47
C THR A 64 13.14 -10.66 -1.08
N ASP A 65 13.23 -10.46 -2.40
CA ASP A 65 12.49 -9.42 -3.12
C ASP A 65 10.97 -9.59 -2.92
N ALA A 66 10.49 -10.84 -2.88
CA ALA A 66 9.08 -11.14 -2.62
C ALA A 66 8.59 -10.64 -1.25
N ARG A 67 9.46 -10.58 -0.24
CA ARG A 67 9.11 -10.00 1.07
C ARG A 67 8.99 -8.48 1.01
N GLU A 68 9.87 -7.81 0.28
CA GLU A 68 9.79 -6.36 0.08
C GLU A 68 8.54 -5.97 -0.74
N ILE A 69 8.23 -6.78 -1.76
CA ILE A 69 6.98 -6.69 -2.54
C ILE A 69 5.76 -6.80 -1.62
N ALA A 70 5.75 -7.77 -0.71
CA ALA A 70 4.64 -7.97 0.22
C ALA A 70 4.38 -6.76 1.13
N GLU A 71 5.46 -6.16 1.67
CA GLU A 71 5.33 -4.94 2.46
C GLU A 71 4.78 -3.78 1.63
N THR A 72 5.20 -3.67 0.36
CA THR A 72 4.66 -2.68 -0.58
C THR A 72 3.17 -2.90 -0.85
N LEU A 73 2.73 -4.16 -0.98
CA LEU A 73 1.33 -4.52 -1.21
C LEU A 73 0.46 -4.11 -0.01
N LYS A 74 0.96 -4.28 1.22
CA LYS A 74 0.31 -3.84 2.47
C LYS A 74 0.14 -2.32 2.56
N LEU A 75 0.99 -1.55 1.90
CA LEU A 75 0.85 -0.08 1.78
C LEU A 75 -0.25 0.35 0.79
N LYS A 76 -1.14 -0.58 0.39
CA LYS A 76 -2.25 -0.34 -0.54
C LYS A 76 -1.80 0.07 -1.94
N LYS A 77 -0.63 -0.42 -2.38
CA LYS A 77 -0.14 -0.23 -3.75
C LYS A 77 -0.33 -1.51 -4.55
N SER A 78 -0.81 -1.39 -5.78
CA SER A 78 -0.89 -2.52 -6.71
C SER A 78 0.47 -2.85 -7.28
N ILE A 79 0.72 -4.13 -7.50
CA ILE A 79 2.04 -4.61 -7.93
C ILE A 79 1.91 -5.52 -9.14
N LEU A 80 2.62 -5.20 -10.20
CA LEU A 80 2.79 -6.04 -11.37
C LEU A 80 4.18 -6.70 -11.31
N LEU A 81 4.20 -8.02 -11.22
CA LEU A 81 5.43 -8.81 -11.18
C LEU A 81 5.75 -9.35 -12.55
N ASN A 82 6.92 -8.97 -13.06
CA ASN A 82 7.50 -9.55 -14.26
C ASN A 82 8.60 -10.55 -13.85
N MET A 83 8.31 -11.83 -14.01
CA MET A 83 9.19 -12.94 -13.65
C MET A 83 9.79 -13.64 -14.87
N ARG A 84 9.83 -12.99 -16.04
CA ARG A 84 10.39 -13.60 -17.26
C ARG A 84 11.85 -14.02 -17.14
N LYS A 85 12.59 -13.44 -16.19
CA LYS A 85 14.00 -13.75 -15.88
C LYS A 85 14.16 -14.59 -14.60
N THR A 86 13.06 -14.95 -13.96
CA THR A 86 13.03 -15.70 -12.71
C THR A 86 12.86 -17.19 -13.03
N ASP A 87 13.54 -18.06 -12.29
CA ASP A 87 13.36 -19.50 -12.44
C ASP A 87 11.90 -19.91 -12.16
N LYS A 88 11.37 -20.87 -12.92
CA LYS A 88 9.98 -21.33 -12.77
C LYS A 88 9.65 -21.82 -11.36
N GLU A 89 10.60 -22.49 -10.71
CA GLU A 89 10.44 -22.96 -9.33
C GLU A 89 10.36 -21.80 -8.34
N LEU A 90 11.25 -20.81 -8.49
CA LEU A 90 11.25 -19.61 -7.66
C LEU A 90 10.00 -18.76 -7.91
N ALA A 91 9.61 -18.55 -9.17
CA ALA A 91 8.42 -17.81 -9.55
C ALA A 91 7.15 -18.41 -8.91
N ARG A 92 7.02 -19.74 -8.93
CA ARG A 92 5.91 -20.44 -8.27
C ARG A 92 5.90 -20.16 -6.76
N ARG A 93 7.04 -20.29 -6.09
CA ARG A 93 7.17 -20.00 -4.65
C ARG A 93 6.83 -18.55 -4.31
N ILE A 94 7.23 -17.60 -5.14
CA ILE A 94 6.92 -16.18 -4.97
C ILE A 94 5.42 -15.94 -5.10
N VAL A 95 4.77 -16.52 -6.11
CA VAL A 95 3.31 -16.40 -6.31
C VAL A 95 2.55 -17.04 -5.14
N ASP A 96 2.96 -18.23 -4.69
CA ASP A 96 2.35 -18.91 -3.54
C ASP A 96 2.48 -18.07 -2.26
N PHE A 97 3.64 -17.44 -2.05
CA PHE A 97 3.86 -16.55 -0.90
C PHE A 97 3.00 -15.28 -0.97
N LEU A 98 3.00 -14.60 -2.11
CA LEU A 98 2.26 -13.35 -2.28
C LEU A 98 0.75 -13.56 -2.35
N SER A 99 0.27 -14.69 -2.87
CA SER A 99 -1.16 -15.03 -2.85
C SER A 99 -1.66 -15.25 -1.42
N GLY A 100 -0.86 -15.85 -0.55
CA GLY A 100 -1.19 -15.93 0.88
C GLY A 100 -1.29 -14.56 1.57
N ILE A 101 -0.41 -13.63 1.19
CA ILE A 101 -0.41 -12.26 1.75
C ILE A 101 -1.56 -11.44 1.20
N SER A 102 -1.79 -11.52 -0.11
CA SER A 102 -2.94 -10.92 -0.78
C SER A 102 -4.23 -11.38 -0.12
N TYR A 103 -4.38 -12.69 0.12
CA TYR A 103 -5.53 -13.24 0.83
C TYR A 103 -5.69 -12.66 2.24
N ALA A 104 -4.59 -12.44 2.97
CA ALA A 104 -4.63 -11.87 4.32
C ALA A 104 -5.04 -10.38 4.35
N ILE A 105 -4.96 -9.65 3.23
CA ILE A 105 -5.34 -8.23 3.12
C ILE A 105 -6.60 -8.03 2.25
N ASP A 106 -7.37 -9.09 2.02
CA ASP A 106 -8.53 -9.12 1.13
C ASP A 106 -8.20 -8.66 -0.32
N GLY A 107 -6.95 -8.83 -0.74
CA GLY A 107 -6.47 -8.50 -2.08
C GLY A 107 -6.69 -9.63 -3.09
N HIS A 108 -6.53 -9.30 -4.37
CA HIS A 108 -6.66 -10.25 -5.48
C HIS A 108 -5.33 -10.51 -6.17
N SER A 109 -5.14 -11.75 -6.62
CA SER A 109 -4.02 -12.16 -7.46
C SER A 109 -4.52 -12.62 -8.82
N GLN A 110 -3.90 -12.12 -9.89
CA GLN A 110 -4.33 -12.39 -11.25
C GLN A 110 -3.12 -12.67 -12.15
N LYS A 111 -3.18 -13.76 -12.92
CA LYS A 111 -2.23 -13.99 -14.00
C LYS A 111 -2.63 -13.12 -15.21
N VAL A 112 -1.76 -12.22 -15.62
CA VAL A 112 -1.98 -11.30 -16.74
C VAL A 112 -1.36 -11.85 -18.03
N ALA A 113 -0.19 -12.49 -17.92
CA ALA A 113 0.49 -13.16 -19.03
C ALA A 113 1.38 -14.29 -18.52
N ASP A 114 2.13 -14.94 -19.42
CA ASP A 114 3.12 -15.93 -18.99
C ASP A 114 4.24 -15.27 -18.19
N GLN A 115 4.54 -15.81 -17.01
CA GLN A 115 5.48 -15.23 -16.04
C GLN A 115 5.15 -13.77 -15.62
N ILE A 116 3.92 -13.28 -15.82
CA ILE A 116 3.50 -11.95 -15.37
C ILE A 116 2.22 -12.03 -14.53
N TYR A 117 2.30 -11.51 -13.31
CA TYR A 117 1.24 -11.59 -12.31
C TYR A 117 0.94 -10.20 -11.74
N LEU A 118 -0.32 -9.92 -11.50
CA LEU A 118 -0.81 -8.71 -10.86
C LEU A 118 -1.33 -9.06 -9.47
N PHE A 119 -0.92 -8.30 -8.48
CA PHE A 119 -1.43 -8.34 -7.12
C PHE A 119 -2.04 -6.99 -6.79
N THR A 120 -3.31 -7.00 -6.39
CA THR A 120 -4.05 -5.79 -6.01
C THR A 120 -4.51 -5.89 -4.56
N PRO A 121 -4.44 -4.80 -3.78
CA PRO A 121 -5.10 -4.72 -2.47
C PRO A 121 -6.64 -4.67 -2.64
N GLY A 122 -7.39 -5.06 -1.60
CA GLY A 122 -8.85 -5.29 -1.68
C GLY A 122 -9.77 -4.12 -2.02
N HIS A 123 -9.25 -2.92 -2.25
CA HIS A 123 -10.05 -1.78 -2.72
C HIS A 123 -10.09 -1.66 -4.24
N ILE A 124 -9.33 -2.50 -4.96
CA ILE A 124 -9.17 -2.43 -6.42
C ILE A 124 -9.79 -3.67 -7.05
N GLU A 125 -10.82 -3.45 -7.86
CA GLU A 125 -11.50 -4.48 -8.64
C GLU A 125 -10.81 -4.68 -10.00
N ILE A 126 -10.58 -5.94 -10.38
CA ILE A 126 -9.92 -6.29 -11.64
C ILE A 126 -10.98 -6.73 -12.65
N LEU A 127 -11.20 -5.93 -13.69
CA LEU A 127 -12.10 -6.26 -14.79
C LEU A 127 -11.30 -6.86 -15.95
N ILE A 128 -11.48 -8.16 -16.21
CA ILE A 128 -10.88 -8.85 -17.36
C ILE A 128 -12.02 -9.23 -18.31
N PRO A 129 -12.17 -8.55 -19.45
CA PRO A 129 -13.37 -8.65 -20.28
C PRO A 129 -13.63 -10.04 -20.89
N ASN A 130 -12.74 -11.03 -20.75
CA ASN A 130 -12.85 -12.39 -21.33
C ASN A 130 -12.36 -13.52 -20.39
N ALA A 131 -12.53 -13.42 -19.07
CA ALA A 131 -12.04 -14.43 -18.11
C ALA A 131 -12.98 -15.63 -17.86
N GLU A 132 -13.78 -16.04 -18.85
CA GLU A 132 -14.56 -17.29 -18.76
C GLU A 132 -13.64 -18.49 -19.00
N GLY A 133 -13.19 -19.16 -17.93
CA GLY A 133 -12.52 -20.46 -18.10
C GLY A 133 -11.51 -20.94 -17.06
N MET A 134 -11.47 -20.39 -15.83
CA MET A 134 -10.66 -20.98 -14.75
C MET A 134 -11.54 -21.43 -13.57
N GLY A 135 -12.21 -22.57 -13.79
CA GLY A 135 -12.43 -23.62 -12.79
C GLY A 135 -13.10 -23.27 -11.46
N GLN A 136 -14.43 -23.32 -11.42
CA GLN A 136 -15.13 -23.97 -10.32
C GLN A 136 -15.90 -25.17 -10.90
N GLY A 137 -15.36 -26.36 -10.68
CA GLY A 137 -16.02 -27.62 -10.99
C GLY A 137 -15.94 -28.54 -9.78
N ALA A 138 -17.02 -28.60 -9.02
CA ALA A 138 -17.35 -29.74 -8.17
C ALA A 138 -18.85 -29.71 -7.81
N GLY A 139 -19.60 -30.67 -8.35
CA GLY A 139 -20.83 -31.15 -7.73
C GLY A 139 -22.14 -30.97 -8.49
N GLN A 140 -22.30 -31.54 -9.68
CA GLN A 140 -23.62 -32.05 -10.09
C GLN A 140 -23.50 -33.06 -11.25
N LYS A 141 -23.30 -34.36 -10.97
CA LYS A 141 -23.67 -35.48 -11.86
C LYS A 141 -23.79 -36.79 -11.06
N ASP A 142 -25.01 -37.07 -10.63
CA ASP A 142 -25.61 -38.40 -10.50
C ASP A 142 -27.10 -38.13 -10.81
N ASP A 143 -27.52 -38.01 -12.06
CA ASP A 143 -27.86 -39.12 -12.95
C ASP A 143 -28.75 -40.17 -12.26
N VAL A 144 -29.95 -39.74 -11.83
CA VAL A 144 -31.06 -40.67 -11.56
C VAL A 144 -31.83 -40.84 -12.86
N ILE A 145 -31.57 -41.98 -13.50
CA ILE A 145 -32.20 -42.49 -14.72
C ILE A 145 -33.73 -42.58 -14.51
N PRO A 146 -34.58 -42.04 -15.41
CA PRO A 146 -35.98 -42.43 -15.44
C PRO A 146 -36.18 -43.45 -16.57
N ALA A 147 -36.18 -44.74 -16.24
CA ALA A 147 -36.90 -45.76 -17.00
C ALA A 147 -36.83 -47.10 -16.26
N VAL A 148 -37.97 -47.61 -15.82
CA VAL A 148 -38.41 -49.00 -16.10
C VAL A 148 -39.88 -49.16 -15.68
N ASP A 149 -40.67 -49.69 -16.60
CA ASP A 149 -42.01 -50.27 -16.43
C ASP A 149 -42.17 -51.09 -15.13
N ALA A 150 -43.27 -50.87 -14.42
CA ALA A 150 -43.90 -51.90 -13.58
C ALA A 150 -45.39 -51.56 -13.31
N ILE A 151 -46.25 -52.31 -14.01
CA ILE A 151 -47.66 -52.68 -13.70
C ILE A 151 -48.73 -51.64 -14.04
#